data_AF-A0A848USJ1-F1
#
_entry.id   AF-A0A848USJ1-F1
#
_cell.length_a   1.000
_cell.length_b   1.000
_cell.length_c   1.000
_cell.angle_alpha   90.00
_cell.angle_beta   90.00
_cell.angle_gamma   90.00
#
_symmetry.space_group_name_H-M   'P 1'
#
loop_
_entity.id
_entity.type
_entity.pdbx_description
1 polymer ?
#
loop_
_entity_poly.entity_id
_entity_poly.type
_entity_poly.pdbx_seq_one_letter_code
_entity_poly.pdbx_strand_id
1 'polypeptide(L)'
;MNKITFSMNTFYKCFSLFTLICVSAGAYAQGESEFQPRTINPSHPACVYYAGEYTGRSSVPVSSDIANRMSRGATACTTINVNYSGFDAFPEAQAAFQYAVDIWAMSIESPQQITVSASFADLSPGTLGSAGANGYTTLNPATAPGAIADTFYNISLAEKLSNSNINGTFGIEILAQFNNDTSEIPWYFGTDANPPSGQFDFVSVVLHELGHGLGFAGFGSVDTQSGIGDIRDSGSGFASIYDTFIENGTANPILSFPDPSTELGSELTGNNLFCVGPIATGQNGNIAPRIFAPNSWNQGSSYSHWNESTFLAGDINSLMTPQIGPGEANHNPGPITLGFFEDMGWSICGGTLTVEDVSLANVVVGPNPFKSSISVQLSNAYADEYQLDIIDINGRIITSETQEAKAGELTISNLDNLTEALYFLKITNTTNGQSITKKVVKI
;
A
#
# COMPACT_ATOMS: atom_id res chain seq x y z
N MET A 1 -21.81 9.30 93.52
CA MET A 1 -20.65 8.43 93.25
C MET A 1 -21.15 7.06 92.83
N ASN A 2 -20.81 6.63 91.61
CA ASN A 2 -20.86 5.29 91.01
C ASN A 2 -22.06 4.32 91.26
N LYS A 3 -22.45 3.69 90.13
CA LYS A 3 -23.16 2.40 89.90
C LYS A 3 -24.59 2.57 89.33
N ILE A 4 -24.86 2.25 88.06
CA ILE A 4 -24.87 0.94 87.35
C ILE A 4 -26.24 0.22 87.47
N THR A 5 -26.96 0.17 86.33
CA THR A 5 -27.93 -0.85 85.81
C THR A 5 -29.21 -1.22 86.58
N PHE A 6 -30.29 -1.80 86.02
CA PHE A 6 -30.65 -2.41 84.70
C PHE A 6 -32.20 -2.49 84.60
N SER A 7 -32.72 -2.71 83.38
CA SER A 7 -33.86 -3.59 83.01
C SER A 7 -35.33 -3.14 83.23
N MET A 8 -36.13 -3.12 82.15
CA MET A 8 -37.18 -4.15 81.88
C MET A 8 -37.90 -3.92 80.53
N ASN A 9 -38.24 -5.05 79.87
CA ASN A 9 -39.05 -5.24 78.67
C ASN A 9 -40.50 -4.69 78.78
N THR A 10 -41.19 -4.45 77.65
CA THR A 10 -42.41 -5.21 77.21
C THR A 10 -42.93 -4.74 75.83
N PHE A 11 -43.40 -5.73 75.06
CA PHE A 11 -44.09 -5.77 73.75
C PHE A 11 -45.32 -4.85 73.53
N TYR A 12 -45.61 -4.43 72.28
CA TYR A 12 -46.66 -5.02 71.39
C TYR A 12 -46.98 -4.20 70.10
N LYS A 13 -47.18 -4.94 69.00
CA LYS A 13 -48.13 -4.78 67.85
C LYS A 13 -47.86 -3.82 66.66
N CYS A 14 -47.46 -4.46 65.55
CA CYS A 14 -48.02 -4.41 64.18
C CYS A 14 -48.85 -3.19 63.73
N PHE A 15 -48.37 -2.52 62.67
CA PHE A 15 -49.19 -2.22 61.49
C PHE A 15 -48.29 -2.15 60.24
N SER A 16 -48.63 -2.94 59.23
CA SER A 16 -47.93 -3.04 57.94
C SER A 16 -48.22 -1.83 57.06
N LEU A 17 -47.19 -1.26 56.44
CA LEU A 17 -47.34 -0.38 55.27
C LEU A 17 -46.30 -0.83 54.22
N PHE A 18 -46.77 -1.52 53.19
CA PHE A 18 -45.98 -1.93 52.03
C PHE A 18 -45.81 -0.70 51.12
N THR A 19 -44.64 -0.05 51.17
CA THR A 19 -44.27 0.98 50.19
C THR A 19 -43.45 0.30 49.10
N LEU A 20 -44.09 0.02 47.96
CA LEU A 20 -43.43 -0.44 46.75
C LEU A 20 -42.61 0.72 46.17
N ILE A 21 -41.33 0.81 46.52
CA ILE A 21 -40.40 1.75 45.89
C ILE A 21 -39.96 1.11 44.58
N CYS A 22 -40.58 1.53 43.48
CA CYS A 22 -40.07 1.27 42.14
C CYS A 22 -38.72 1.97 42.00
N VAL A 23 -37.63 1.23 42.17
CA VAL A 23 -36.30 1.66 41.75
C VAL A 23 -36.31 1.62 40.22
N SER A 24 -36.64 2.73 39.58
CA SER A 24 -36.28 2.93 38.19
C SER A 24 -34.76 2.95 38.13
N ALA A 25 -34.15 1.82 37.76
CA ALA A 25 -32.80 1.83 37.26
C ALA A 25 -32.81 2.73 36.02
N GLY A 26 -32.38 3.98 36.19
CA GLY A 26 -32.03 4.82 35.07
C GLY A 26 -30.92 4.09 34.35
N ALA A 27 -31.25 3.40 33.27
CA ALA A 27 -30.27 3.03 32.28
C ALA A 27 -29.72 4.37 31.77
N TYR A 28 -28.57 4.77 32.31
CA TYR A 28 -27.73 5.75 31.65
C TYR A 28 -27.32 5.06 30.35
N ALA A 29 -28.05 5.34 29.26
CA ALA A 29 -27.50 5.18 27.94
C ALA A 29 -26.22 6.02 27.96
N GLN A 30 -25.07 5.37 28.01
CA GLN A 30 -23.82 6.03 27.66
C GLN A 30 -24.05 6.50 26.23
N GLY A 31 -24.29 7.79 26.03
CA GLY A 31 -24.26 8.36 24.70
C GLY A 31 -22.88 8.05 24.16
N GLU A 32 -22.80 7.27 23.08
CA GLU A 32 -21.56 7.18 22.32
C GLU A 32 -21.19 8.61 21.94
N SER A 33 -20.01 9.06 22.35
CA SER A 33 -19.53 10.38 21.95
C SER A 33 -19.46 10.39 20.43
N GLU A 34 -20.17 11.32 19.80
CA GLU A 34 -20.14 11.51 18.35
C GLU A 34 -18.69 11.59 17.86
N PHE A 35 -18.33 10.76 16.88
CA PHE A 35 -16.98 10.75 16.32
C PHE A 35 -16.61 12.16 15.83
N GLN A 36 -15.47 12.66 16.30
CA GLN A 36 -14.91 13.92 15.83
C GLN A 36 -13.63 13.62 15.04
N PRO A 37 -13.60 13.88 13.72
CA PRO A 37 -12.39 13.72 12.93
C PRO A 37 -11.26 14.56 13.50
N ARG A 38 -10.08 13.96 13.64
CA ARG A 38 -8.84 14.69 13.87
C ARG A 38 -8.26 15.08 12.52
N THR A 39 -7.61 16.22 12.46
CA THR A 39 -6.95 16.71 11.24
C THR A 39 -5.55 17.18 11.56
N ILE A 40 -4.63 16.93 10.63
CA ILE A 40 -3.28 17.49 10.66
C ILE A 40 -2.96 18.10 9.31
N ASN A 41 -2.25 19.22 9.33
CA ASN A 41 -1.68 19.84 8.14
C ASN A 41 -0.17 19.70 8.21
N PRO A 42 0.46 19.03 7.25
CA PRO A 42 1.91 18.98 7.17
C PRO A 42 2.47 20.39 7.12
N SER A 43 3.49 20.65 7.93
CA SER A 43 4.18 21.95 7.94
C SER A 43 5.23 22.07 6.83
N HIS A 44 5.57 20.95 6.18
CA HIS A 44 6.59 20.80 5.15
C HIS A 44 6.13 19.73 4.15
N PRO A 45 6.64 19.75 2.89
CA PRO A 45 6.34 18.69 1.94
C PRO A 45 6.83 17.34 2.46
N ALA A 46 6.10 16.29 2.13
CA ALA A 46 6.40 14.93 2.57
C ALA A 46 7.69 14.38 1.92
N CYS A 47 8.00 14.86 0.71
CA CYS A 47 9.20 14.52 -0.04
C CYS A 47 9.91 15.77 -0.58
N VAL A 48 11.23 15.67 -0.72
CA VAL A 48 12.04 16.53 -1.59
C VAL A 48 12.83 15.62 -2.51
N TYR A 49 12.55 15.66 -3.80
CA TYR A 49 13.21 14.79 -4.78
C TYR A 49 14.47 15.45 -5.32
N TYR A 50 15.61 14.77 -5.11
CA TYR A 50 16.93 15.28 -5.43
C TYR A 50 17.46 14.72 -6.75
N ALA A 51 18.28 15.52 -7.42
CA ALA A 51 19.05 15.07 -8.56
C ALA A 51 20.07 13.99 -8.16
N GLY A 52 19.98 12.83 -8.79
CA GLY A 52 20.95 11.74 -8.69
C GLY A 52 22.10 11.88 -9.70
N GLU A 53 23.09 11.01 -9.55
CA GLU A 53 24.22 10.91 -10.47
C GLU A 53 23.83 10.18 -11.78
N TYR A 54 24.56 10.45 -12.86
CA TYR A 54 24.39 9.68 -14.10
C TYR A 54 24.90 8.24 -13.91
N THR A 55 24.00 7.26 -13.94
CA THR A 55 24.35 5.83 -13.83
C THR A 55 24.29 5.07 -15.15
N GLY A 56 23.80 5.71 -16.20
CA GLY A 56 23.50 5.10 -17.49
C GLY A 56 22.11 5.52 -17.95
N ARG A 57 21.78 5.25 -19.22
CA ARG A 57 20.41 5.48 -19.70
C ARG A 57 19.53 4.31 -19.27
N SER A 58 18.37 4.61 -18.70
CA SER A 58 17.34 3.63 -18.36
C SER A 58 15.98 4.14 -18.85
N SER A 59 15.09 3.21 -19.19
CA SER A 59 13.77 3.54 -19.72
C SER A 59 12.79 2.47 -19.28
N VAL A 60 11.85 2.88 -18.42
CA VAL A 60 10.69 2.08 -18.02
C VAL A 60 9.45 2.80 -18.55
N PRO A 61 8.86 2.33 -19.66
CA PRO A 61 7.65 2.94 -20.18
C PRO A 61 6.46 2.64 -19.26
N VAL A 62 5.38 3.41 -19.46
CA VAL A 62 4.07 3.13 -18.86
C VAL A 62 3.64 1.68 -19.10
N SER A 63 2.96 1.07 -18.13
CA SER A 63 2.50 -0.32 -18.25
C SER A 63 1.59 -0.50 -19.47
N SER A 64 1.62 -1.68 -20.09
CA SER A 64 0.79 -1.97 -21.26
C SER A 64 -0.70 -1.78 -20.98
N ASP A 65 -1.15 -2.07 -19.76
CA ASP A 65 -2.55 -1.95 -19.38
C ASP A 65 -3.00 -0.50 -19.28
N ILE A 66 -2.18 0.35 -18.65
CA ILE A 66 -2.43 1.80 -18.58
C ILE A 66 -2.36 2.40 -19.99
N ALA A 67 -1.33 2.06 -20.77
CA ALA A 67 -1.18 2.53 -22.16
C ALA A 67 -2.37 2.13 -23.05
N ASN A 68 -2.88 0.90 -22.88
CA ASN A 68 -4.06 0.43 -23.60
C ASN A 68 -5.33 1.20 -23.20
N ARG A 69 -5.50 1.57 -21.93
CA ARG A 69 -6.63 2.39 -21.48
C ARG A 69 -6.56 3.81 -22.03
N MET A 70 -5.38 4.43 -21.94
CA MET A 70 -5.12 5.77 -22.47
C MET A 70 -5.36 5.84 -23.98
N SER A 71 -4.80 4.90 -24.75
CA SER A 71 -4.94 4.89 -26.22
C SER A 71 -6.36 4.61 -26.73
N ARG A 72 -7.19 3.92 -25.95
CA ARG A 72 -8.60 3.65 -26.28
C ARG A 72 -9.54 4.80 -25.91
N GLY A 73 -9.01 5.86 -25.27
CA GLY A 73 -9.85 6.93 -24.73
C GLY A 73 -10.84 6.41 -23.69
N ALA A 74 -10.43 5.43 -22.87
CA ALA A 74 -11.26 4.96 -21.77
C ALA A 74 -11.59 6.13 -20.83
N THR A 75 -12.73 6.06 -20.14
CA THR A 75 -13.01 7.00 -19.06
C THR A 75 -11.98 6.77 -17.95
N ALA A 76 -11.34 7.83 -17.47
CA ALA A 76 -10.42 7.75 -16.33
C ALA A 76 -11.14 7.18 -15.10
N CYS A 77 -10.43 6.37 -14.31
CA CYS A 77 -10.95 5.78 -13.08
C CYS A 77 -10.99 6.79 -11.92
N THR A 78 -10.19 7.85 -12.01
CA THR A 78 -10.19 8.98 -11.07
C THR A 78 -10.15 10.28 -11.84
N THR A 79 -10.91 11.28 -11.40
CA THR A 79 -10.78 12.65 -11.93
C THR A 79 -9.73 13.40 -11.13
N ILE A 80 -8.65 13.81 -11.79
CA ILE A 80 -7.58 14.62 -11.19
C ILE A 80 -7.55 15.97 -11.91
N ASN A 81 -7.85 17.04 -11.18
CA ASN A 81 -7.79 18.42 -11.69
C ASN A 81 -6.54 19.11 -11.17
N VAL A 82 -5.88 19.89 -12.02
CA VAL A 82 -4.65 20.59 -11.66
C VAL A 82 -4.82 22.10 -11.82
N ASN A 83 -4.53 22.82 -10.75
CA ASN A 83 -4.36 24.27 -10.74
C ASN A 83 -2.88 24.57 -11.02
N TYR A 84 -2.57 24.88 -12.28
CA TYR A 84 -1.21 25.20 -12.72
C TYR A 84 -0.83 26.65 -12.40
N SER A 85 0.39 26.85 -11.92
CA SER A 85 1.01 28.15 -11.72
C SER A 85 2.47 28.12 -12.19
N GLY A 86 2.94 29.17 -12.88
CA GLY A 86 4.32 29.25 -13.39
C GLY A 86 4.60 28.44 -14.67
N PHE A 87 3.61 27.72 -15.19
CA PHE A 87 3.74 26.91 -16.41
C PHE A 87 3.45 27.67 -17.72
N ASP A 88 2.92 28.90 -17.67
CA ASP A 88 2.49 29.66 -18.87
C ASP A 88 3.62 29.85 -19.90
N ALA A 89 4.86 29.98 -19.43
CA ALA A 89 6.05 30.12 -20.29
C ALA A 89 6.64 28.76 -20.73
N PHE A 90 6.11 27.64 -20.21
CA PHE A 90 6.63 26.29 -20.38
C PHE A 90 5.50 25.31 -20.77
N PRO A 91 4.86 25.48 -21.94
CA PRO A 91 3.75 24.63 -22.37
C PRO A 91 4.13 23.15 -22.49
N GLU A 92 5.38 22.86 -22.85
CA GLU A 92 5.93 21.50 -22.92
C GLU A 92 5.93 20.84 -21.52
N ALA A 93 6.31 21.60 -20.48
CA ALA A 93 6.31 21.13 -19.10
C ALA A 93 4.89 20.88 -18.60
N GLN A 94 3.94 21.77 -18.93
CA GLN A 94 2.53 21.56 -18.57
C GLN A 94 1.95 20.31 -19.25
N ALA A 95 2.29 20.06 -20.52
CA ALA A 95 1.86 18.87 -21.24
C ALA A 95 2.46 17.58 -20.64
N ALA A 96 3.75 17.61 -20.29
CA ALA A 96 4.42 16.50 -19.61
C ALA A 96 3.82 16.24 -18.21
N PHE A 97 3.50 17.29 -17.47
CA PHE A 97 2.79 17.18 -16.19
C PHE A 97 1.43 16.49 -16.39
N GLN A 98 0.64 16.98 -17.36
CA GLN A 98 -0.68 16.41 -17.64
C GLN A 98 -0.58 14.93 -18.03
N TYR A 99 0.46 14.53 -18.76
CA TYR A 99 0.68 13.12 -19.08
C TYR A 99 0.92 12.26 -17.81
N ALA A 100 1.67 12.75 -16.83
CA ALA A 100 1.82 12.08 -15.53
C ALA A 100 0.50 12.00 -14.75
N VAL A 101 -0.33 13.05 -14.82
CA VAL A 101 -1.69 13.07 -14.24
C VAL A 101 -2.56 11.99 -14.89
N ASP A 102 -2.51 11.87 -16.21
CA ASP A 102 -3.32 10.90 -16.96
C ASP A 102 -2.91 9.45 -16.61
N ILE A 103 -1.61 9.20 -16.36
CA ILE A 103 -1.13 7.91 -15.85
C ILE A 103 -1.76 7.60 -14.49
N TRP A 104 -1.72 8.52 -13.52
CA TRP A 104 -2.34 8.30 -12.20
C TRP A 104 -3.85 8.14 -12.29
N ALA A 105 -4.53 8.95 -13.10
CA ALA A 105 -5.98 8.88 -13.34
C ALA A 105 -6.42 7.51 -13.93
N MET A 106 -5.50 6.81 -14.60
CA MET A 106 -5.68 5.46 -15.14
C MET A 106 -5.07 4.33 -14.29
N SER A 107 -4.47 4.68 -13.15
CA SER A 107 -3.82 3.76 -12.22
C SER A 107 -4.68 3.52 -10.98
N ILE A 108 -5.27 4.57 -10.42
CA ILE A 108 -6.11 4.49 -9.22
C ILE A 108 -7.58 4.78 -9.52
N GLU A 109 -8.47 4.26 -8.67
CA GLU A 109 -9.91 4.48 -8.72
C GLU A 109 -10.40 5.22 -7.48
N SER A 110 -11.15 6.29 -7.72
CA SER A 110 -11.78 7.11 -6.70
C SER A 110 -13.10 7.68 -7.20
N PRO A 111 -14.19 7.58 -6.41
CA PRO A 111 -15.44 8.27 -6.72
C PRO A 111 -15.36 9.78 -6.45
N GLN A 112 -14.33 10.24 -5.73
CA GLN A 112 -14.09 11.65 -5.40
C GLN A 112 -13.00 12.23 -6.31
N GLN A 113 -13.17 13.50 -6.69
CA GLN A 113 -12.18 14.25 -7.45
C GLN A 113 -10.97 14.58 -6.58
N ILE A 114 -9.77 14.49 -7.16
CA ILE A 114 -8.53 14.96 -6.53
C ILE A 114 -8.11 16.27 -7.19
N THR A 115 -7.77 17.27 -6.40
CA THR A 115 -7.32 18.59 -6.84
C THR A 115 -5.86 18.79 -6.45
N VAL A 116 -5.02 19.04 -7.45
CA VAL A 116 -3.58 19.31 -7.30
C VAL A 116 -3.34 20.80 -7.48
N SER A 117 -2.57 21.42 -6.60
CA SER A 117 -1.97 22.73 -6.84
C SER A 117 -0.51 22.52 -7.24
N ALA A 118 -0.19 22.81 -8.50
CA ALA A 118 1.12 22.58 -9.07
C ALA A 118 1.80 23.91 -9.43
N SER A 119 3.01 24.12 -8.93
CA SER A 119 3.82 25.30 -9.27
C SER A 119 5.14 24.91 -9.95
N PHE A 120 5.45 25.58 -11.06
CA PHE A 120 6.79 25.55 -11.68
C PHE A 120 7.53 26.84 -11.32
N ALA A 121 8.46 26.74 -10.37
CA ALA A 121 9.06 27.90 -9.71
C ALA A 121 10.50 27.59 -9.28
N ASP A 122 11.25 28.64 -8.92
CA ASP A 122 12.62 28.51 -8.44
C ASP A 122 12.62 27.70 -7.14
N LEU A 123 13.37 26.60 -7.09
CA LEU A 123 13.60 25.79 -5.88
C LEU A 123 15.06 25.87 -5.44
N SER A 124 15.36 25.28 -4.28
CA SER A 124 16.74 25.15 -3.80
C SER A 124 17.61 24.38 -4.82
N PRO A 125 18.91 24.72 -4.95
CA PRO A 125 19.82 24.02 -5.85
C PRO A 125 19.81 22.51 -5.64
N GLY A 126 19.80 21.74 -6.73
CA GLY A 126 19.73 20.27 -6.71
C GLY A 126 18.36 19.67 -6.37
N THR A 127 17.34 20.47 -6.06
CA THR A 127 15.95 20.00 -5.90
C THR A 127 15.25 19.98 -7.25
N LEU A 128 14.76 18.81 -7.65
CA LEU A 128 13.97 18.60 -8.86
C LEU A 128 12.49 18.94 -8.63
N GLY A 129 11.96 18.47 -7.51
CA GLY A 129 10.58 18.67 -7.10
C GLY A 129 10.35 18.42 -5.62
N SER A 130 9.12 18.71 -5.18
CA SER A 130 8.59 18.31 -3.88
C SER A 130 7.08 18.26 -3.92
N ALA A 131 6.47 17.28 -3.26
CA ALA A 131 5.04 17.21 -3.10
C ALA A 131 4.62 16.49 -1.81
N GLY A 132 3.32 16.60 -1.52
CA GLY A 132 2.69 15.89 -0.42
C GLY A 132 1.20 16.17 -0.35
N ALA A 133 0.52 15.39 0.49
CA ALA A 133 -0.86 15.65 0.84
C ALA A 133 -0.97 16.99 1.58
N ASN A 134 -2.00 17.78 1.26
CA ASN A 134 -2.27 19.05 1.93
C ASN A 134 -2.98 18.90 3.29
N GLY A 135 -3.23 17.66 3.71
CA GLY A 135 -3.85 17.35 4.99
C GLY A 135 -4.04 15.86 5.19
N TYR A 136 -4.19 15.46 6.45
CA TYR A 136 -4.60 14.12 6.83
C TYR A 136 -5.76 14.19 7.82
N THR A 137 -6.60 13.17 7.82
CA THR A 137 -7.70 13.06 8.77
C THR A 137 -7.99 11.64 9.20
N THR A 138 -8.57 11.48 10.38
CA THR A 138 -9.10 10.20 10.86
C THR A 138 -10.52 9.99 10.35
N LEU A 139 -10.88 8.73 10.11
CA LEU A 139 -12.24 8.34 9.71
C LEU A 139 -12.92 7.50 10.78
N ASN A 140 -14.25 7.50 10.78
CA ASN A 140 -15.04 6.58 11.59
C ASN A 140 -15.22 5.24 10.84
N PRO A 141 -14.64 4.11 11.32
CA PRO A 141 -14.79 2.82 10.65
C PRO A 141 -16.24 2.34 10.51
N ALA A 142 -17.16 2.83 11.36
CA ALA A 142 -18.57 2.50 11.28
C ALA A 142 -19.25 3.11 10.04
N THR A 143 -18.70 4.19 9.48
CA THR A 143 -19.26 4.90 8.32
C THR A 143 -18.34 4.93 7.11
N ALA A 144 -17.07 4.56 7.26
CA ALA A 144 -16.08 4.44 6.18
C ALA A 144 -15.51 3.01 6.17
N PRO A 145 -16.13 2.07 5.42
CA PRO A 145 -15.63 0.70 5.32
C PRO A 145 -14.17 0.66 4.82
N GLY A 146 -13.34 -0.14 5.47
CA GLY A 146 -11.90 -0.23 5.18
C GLY A 146 -11.03 0.76 5.93
N ALA A 147 -11.60 1.75 6.62
CA ALA A 147 -10.85 2.60 7.53
C ALA A 147 -10.53 1.87 8.85
N ILE A 148 -9.32 2.11 9.37
CA ILE A 148 -8.85 1.65 10.67
C ILE A 148 -9.08 2.77 11.68
N ALA A 149 -9.55 2.41 12.88
CA ALA A 149 -9.72 3.37 13.97
C ALA A 149 -8.38 4.02 14.33
N ASP A 150 -8.42 5.26 14.83
CA ASP A 150 -7.25 5.94 15.39
C ASP A 150 -6.04 6.00 14.43
N THR A 151 -6.32 6.09 13.12
CA THR A 151 -5.33 6.09 12.03
C THR A 151 -5.56 7.27 11.09
N PHE A 152 -4.49 7.96 10.72
CA PHE A 152 -4.55 9.07 9.76
C PHE A 152 -4.47 8.58 8.32
N TYR A 153 -5.34 9.12 7.48
CA TYR A 153 -5.32 8.95 6.03
C TYR A 153 -5.05 10.29 5.38
N ASN A 154 -4.25 10.33 4.32
CA ASN A 154 -4.14 11.55 3.51
C ASN A 154 -5.52 11.91 2.95
N ILE A 155 -5.78 13.21 2.80
CA ILE A 155 -7.13 13.71 2.59
C ILE A 155 -7.81 13.10 1.35
N SER A 156 -7.10 12.87 0.25
CA SER A 156 -7.66 12.24 -0.96
C SER A 156 -8.07 10.78 -0.75
N LEU A 157 -7.29 10.00 0.01
CA LEU A 157 -7.65 8.62 0.36
C LEU A 157 -8.81 8.61 1.36
N ALA A 158 -8.83 9.56 2.30
CA ALA A 158 -9.92 9.69 3.26
C ALA A 158 -11.26 10.02 2.57
N GLU A 159 -11.24 10.88 1.55
CA GLU A 159 -12.39 11.17 0.69
C GLU A 159 -12.86 9.95 -0.09
N LYS A 160 -11.93 9.19 -0.67
CA LYS A 160 -12.24 7.92 -1.34
C LYS A 160 -12.95 6.94 -0.39
N LEU A 161 -12.41 6.73 0.80
CA LEU A 161 -12.92 5.75 1.77
C LEU A 161 -14.27 6.15 2.37
N SER A 162 -14.46 7.45 2.61
CA SER A 162 -15.75 7.98 3.11
C SER A 162 -16.78 8.22 1.99
N ASN A 163 -16.35 8.17 0.73
CA ASN A 163 -17.12 8.57 -0.43
C ASN A 163 -17.82 9.93 -0.25
N SER A 164 -17.08 10.87 0.35
CA SER A 164 -17.58 12.21 0.64
C SER A 164 -16.44 13.18 0.43
N ASN A 165 -16.75 14.33 -0.16
CA ASN A 165 -15.84 15.46 -0.10
C ASN A 165 -15.80 15.97 1.34
N ILE A 166 -14.66 15.77 2.01
CA ILE A 166 -14.39 16.27 3.36
C ILE A 166 -13.37 17.41 3.33
N ASN A 167 -12.96 17.82 2.14
CA ASN A 167 -12.05 18.91 1.84
C ASN A 167 -12.64 20.33 2.11
N GLY A 168 -13.83 20.45 2.71
CA GLY A 168 -14.45 21.73 3.08
C GLY A 168 -13.57 22.72 3.87
N THR A 169 -12.40 22.28 4.36
CA THR A 169 -11.35 23.08 5.02
C THR A 169 -10.08 23.33 4.20
N PHE A 170 -9.72 22.50 3.19
CA PHE A 170 -8.41 22.61 2.50
C PHE A 170 -8.48 23.04 1.02
N GLY A 171 -9.59 22.81 0.31
CA GLY A 171 -9.80 23.14 -1.11
C GLY A 171 -8.88 22.45 -2.13
N ILE A 172 -7.79 21.84 -1.69
CA ILE A 172 -6.72 21.22 -2.48
C ILE A 172 -6.24 19.96 -1.73
N GLU A 173 -6.15 18.82 -2.42
CA GLU A 173 -5.67 17.56 -1.85
C GLU A 173 -4.15 17.43 -1.89
N ILE A 174 -3.51 17.90 -2.96
CA ILE A 174 -2.07 17.73 -3.20
C ILE A 174 -1.41 19.09 -3.49
N LEU A 175 -0.31 19.37 -2.79
CA LEU A 175 0.59 20.47 -3.12
C LEU A 175 1.83 19.90 -3.80
N ALA A 176 2.21 20.45 -4.95
CA ALA A 176 3.39 20.01 -5.68
C ALA A 176 4.15 21.21 -6.28
N GLN A 177 5.47 21.17 -6.16
CA GLN A 177 6.38 22.22 -6.65
C GLN A 177 7.50 21.58 -7.45
N PHE A 178 7.87 22.20 -8.57
CA PHE A 178 8.89 21.69 -9.48
C PHE A 178 9.79 22.82 -9.93
N ASN A 179 11.08 22.52 -10.09
CA ASN A 179 12.10 23.53 -10.34
C ASN A 179 12.06 24.04 -11.79
N ASN A 180 11.86 25.35 -11.97
CA ASN A 180 11.80 25.99 -13.29
C ASN A 180 13.17 26.40 -13.86
N ASP A 181 14.27 26.22 -13.13
CA ASP A 181 15.60 26.60 -13.59
C ASP A 181 16.11 25.59 -14.62
N THR A 182 15.66 25.76 -15.86
CA THR A 182 16.08 24.95 -17.02
C THR A 182 17.56 25.06 -17.35
N SER A 183 18.30 26.00 -16.74
CA SER A 183 19.74 26.18 -16.95
C SER A 183 20.57 25.32 -15.99
N GLU A 184 20.10 25.14 -14.75
CA GLU A 184 20.67 24.21 -13.78
C GLU A 184 20.18 22.78 -14.02
N ILE A 185 18.87 22.63 -14.29
CA ILE A 185 18.22 21.35 -14.50
C ILE A 185 17.82 21.22 -15.97
N PRO A 186 18.63 20.51 -16.78
CA PRO A 186 18.30 20.27 -18.18
C PRO A 186 17.12 19.29 -18.27
N TRP A 187 15.90 19.82 -18.29
CA TRP A 187 14.68 19.01 -18.36
C TRP A 187 14.48 18.34 -19.72
N TYR A 188 14.00 17.10 -19.68
CA TYR A 188 13.39 16.38 -20.79
C TYR A 188 11.87 16.34 -20.57
N PHE A 189 11.12 17.03 -21.44
CA PHE A 189 9.66 17.13 -21.37
C PHE A 189 8.93 16.13 -22.30
N GLY A 190 9.65 15.20 -22.92
CA GLY A 190 9.02 14.18 -23.78
C GLY A 190 8.27 13.13 -22.97
N THR A 191 7.22 12.56 -23.56
CA THR A 191 6.34 11.56 -22.92
C THR A 191 6.62 10.13 -23.39
N ASP A 192 7.79 9.88 -23.98
CA ASP A 192 8.18 8.61 -24.59
C ASP A 192 9.15 7.76 -23.72
N ALA A 193 9.44 8.24 -22.51
CA ALA A 193 10.41 7.67 -21.56
C ALA A 193 11.83 7.51 -22.15
N ASN A 194 12.27 8.42 -23.03
CA ASN A 194 13.55 8.32 -23.73
C ASN A 194 14.44 9.58 -23.57
N PRO A 195 14.73 10.03 -22.33
CA PRO A 195 15.56 11.20 -22.11
C PRO A 195 16.99 10.98 -22.65
N PRO A 196 17.62 12.02 -23.23
CA PRO A 196 19.06 12.05 -23.46
C PRO A 196 19.85 11.89 -22.16
N SER A 197 21.09 11.38 -22.24
CA SER A 197 21.94 11.06 -21.07
C SER A 197 22.25 12.24 -20.12
N GLY A 198 22.02 13.47 -20.55
CA GLY A 198 22.28 14.67 -19.77
C GLY A 198 21.00 15.41 -19.35
N GLN A 199 19.83 14.80 -19.48
CA GLN A 199 18.56 15.45 -19.16
C GLN A 199 17.75 14.65 -18.14
N PHE A 200 17.06 15.34 -17.24
CA PHE A 200 16.16 14.72 -16.26
C PHE A 200 14.76 14.57 -16.85
N ASP A 201 14.15 13.40 -16.73
CA ASP A 201 12.80 13.15 -17.23
C ASP A 201 11.75 13.82 -16.34
N PHE A 202 11.06 14.85 -16.86
CA PHE A 202 10.10 15.62 -16.09
C PHE A 202 8.84 14.82 -15.75
N VAL A 203 8.40 13.91 -16.64
CA VAL A 203 7.23 13.06 -16.39
C VAL A 203 7.50 12.15 -15.19
N SER A 204 8.68 11.53 -15.09
CA SER A 204 9.09 10.70 -13.96
C SER A 204 9.08 11.48 -12.65
N VAL A 205 9.63 12.70 -12.65
CA VAL A 205 9.65 13.55 -11.45
C VAL A 205 8.22 13.92 -11.03
N VAL A 206 7.35 14.32 -11.97
CA VAL A 206 5.94 14.63 -11.64
C VAL A 206 5.20 13.39 -11.14
N LEU A 207 5.40 12.24 -11.80
CA LEU A 207 4.72 11.00 -11.45
C LEU A 207 5.11 10.52 -10.04
N HIS A 208 6.40 10.61 -9.71
CA HIS A 208 6.95 10.35 -8.38
C HIS A 208 6.32 11.25 -7.31
N GLU A 209 6.34 12.56 -7.53
CA GLU A 209 5.83 13.55 -6.57
C GLU A 209 4.32 13.43 -6.34
N LEU A 210 3.55 13.16 -7.40
CA LEU A 210 2.13 12.84 -7.26
C LEU A 210 1.91 11.55 -6.44
N GLY A 211 2.83 10.58 -6.50
CA GLY A 211 2.82 9.40 -5.62
C GLY A 211 2.86 9.76 -4.14
N HIS A 212 3.71 10.71 -3.74
CA HIS A 212 3.71 11.24 -2.37
C HIS A 212 2.41 11.96 -2.02
N GLY A 213 1.89 12.78 -2.93
CA GLY A 213 0.59 13.44 -2.77
C GLY A 213 -0.57 12.46 -2.53
N LEU A 214 -0.51 11.30 -3.17
CA LEU A 214 -1.51 10.23 -3.06
C LEU A 214 -1.35 9.34 -1.81
N GLY A 215 -0.31 9.54 -1.02
CA GLY A 215 -0.14 8.89 0.28
C GLY A 215 1.07 7.96 0.40
N PHE A 216 1.99 7.97 -0.55
CA PHE A 216 3.31 7.33 -0.39
C PHE A 216 4.18 8.13 0.60
N ALA A 217 3.77 8.28 1.85
CA ALA A 217 4.51 9.05 2.84
C ALA A 217 4.10 8.63 4.25
N GLY A 218 5.09 8.21 5.04
CA GLY A 218 4.92 7.94 6.46
C GLY A 218 5.23 9.16 7.33
N PHE A 219 4.96 9.06 8.63
CA PHE A 219 5.19 10.15 9.58
C PHE A 219 6.57 10.10 10.26
N GLY A 220 7.41 9.12 9.91
CA GLY A 220 8.73 8.95 10.49
C GLY A 220 9.60 10.22 10.37
N SER A 221 10.25 10.57 11.48
CA SER A 221 11.17 11.70 11.60
C SER A 221 12.30 11.34 12.57
N VAL A 222 13.48 11.93 12.39
CA VAL A 222 14.60 11.81 13.32
C VAL A 222 15.25 13.17 13.55
N ASP A 223 15.31 13.60 14.81
CA ASP A 223 16.16 14.72 15.21
C ASP A 223 17.64 14.29 15.15
N THR A 224 18.34 14.73 14.11
CA THR A 224 19.75 14.40 13.87
C THR A 224 20.72 14.83 14.97
N GLN A 225 20.33 15.75 15.87
CA GLN A 225 21.19 16.18 16.98
C GLN A 225 21.07 15.23 18.18
N SER A 226 19.85 14.79 18.49
CA SER A 226 19.59 13.93 19.65
C SER A 226 19.52 12.43 19.31
N GLY A 227 19.31 12.09 18.04
CA GLY A 227 19.04 10.73 17.57
C GLY A 227 17.64 10.22 17.93
N ILE A 228 16.77 11.08 18.46
CA ILE A 228 15.40 10.74 18.82
C ILE A 228 14.57 10.69 17.54
N GLY A 229 13.89 9.56 17.32
CA GLY A 229 12.90 9.40 16.26
C GLY A 229 11.47 9.48 16.78
N ASP A 230 10.56 9.88 15.90
CA ASP A 230 9.12 9.98 16.12
C ASP A 230 8.34 9.52 14.87
N ILE A 231 7.14 8.95 15.06
CA ILE A 231 6.30 8.45 13.94
C ILE A 231 4.79 8.67 14.16
N ARG A 232 4.41 9.25 15.30
CA ARG A 232 3.02 9.56 15.62
C ARG A 232 2.82 11.05 15.72
N ASP A 233 1.61 11.49 15.37
CA ASP A 233 1.19 12.84 15.65
C ASP A 233 1.22 13.10 17.16
N SER A 234 2.00 14.11 17.58
CA SER A 234 2.18 14.47 18.99
C SER A 234 0.89 14.85 19.74
N GLY A 235 -0.13 15.32 19.02
CA GLY A 235 -1.41 15.74 19.62
C GLY A 235 -2.38 14.59 19.91
N SER A 236 -2.34 13.54 19.09
CA SER A 236 -3.28 12.41 19.16
C SER A 236 -2.63 11.09 19.56
N GLY A 237 -1.35 10.92 19.30
CA GLY A 237 -0.64 9.63 19.42
C GLY A 237 -0.97 8.66 18.28
N PHE A 238 -1.56 9.14 17.18
CA PHE A 238 -1.97 8.30 16.05
C PHE A 238 -0.92 8.34 14.94
N ALA A 239 -0.76 7.21 14.24
CA ALA A 239 0.12 7.08 13.10
C ALA A 239 -0.65 7.24 11.79
N SER A 240 0.05 7.33 10.67
CA SER A 240 -0.58 7.25 9.34
C SER A 240 -0.87 5.81 8.95
N ILE A 241 -1.78 5.60 8.00
CA ILE A 241 -2.04 4.27 7.44
C ILE A 241 -0.78 3.63 6.84
N TYR A 242 0.11 4.43 6.23
CA TYR A 242 1.41 3.99 5.72
C TYR A 242 2.24 3.30 6.80
N ASP A 243 2.32 3.91 7.99
CA ASP A 243 3.16 3.44 9.09
C ASP A 243 2.72 2.08 9.64
N THR A 244 1.44 1.71 9.45
CA THR A 244 0.89 0.45 9.93
C THR A 244 1.45 -0.77 9.20
N PHE A 245 2.09 -0.56 8.03
CA PHE A 245 2.65 -1.62 7.19
C PHE A 245 4.16 -1.72 7.27
N ILE A 246 4.83 -1.00 8.17
CA ILE A 246 6.30 -1.02 8.23
C ILE A 246 6.80 -1.88 9.39
N GLU A 247 7.69 -2.82 9.07
CA GLU A 247 8.40 -3.66 10.03
C GLU A 247 9.91 -3.54 9.84
N ASN A 248 10.67 -3.86 10.88
CA ASN A 248 12.10 -4.05 10.76
C ASN A 248 12.45 -5.47 10.28
N GLY A 249 13.72 -5.71 9.93
CA GLY A 249 14.18 -7.01 9.42
C GLY A 249 14.09 -8.19 10.39
N THR A 250 13.57 -7.97 11.61
CA THR A 250 13.26 -9.04 12.58
C THR A 250 11.76 -9.24 12.79
N ALA A 251 10.92 -8.69 11.90
CA ALA A 251 9.46 -8.72 11.97
C ALA A 251 8.85 -8.03 13.20
N ASN A 252 9.50 -6.96 13.68
CA ASN A 252 8.89 -6.08 14.68
C ASN A 252 8.23 -4.88 13.97
N PRO A 253 6.93 -4.62 14.17
CA PRO A 253 6.28 -3.42 13.67
C PRO A 253 6.97 -2.16 14.17
N ILE A 254 7.18 -1.17 13.29
CA ILE A 254 7.82 0.10 13.66
C ILE A 254 7.01 0.82 14.74
N LEU A 255 5.69 0.65 14.74
CA LEU A 255 4.78 1.18 15.75
C LEU A 255 4.91 0.48 17.12
N SER A 256 5.65 -0.61 17.26
CA SER A 256 5.88 -1.26 18.56
C SER A 256 6.95 -0.58 19.42
N PHE A 257 7.77 0.29 18.81
CA PHE A 257 8.84 1.00 19.50
C PHE A 257 8.30 2.19 20.30
N PRO A 258 8.95 2.57 21.42
CA PRO A 258 8.60 3.79 22.16
C PRO A 258 8.72 5.02 21.28
N ASP A 259 7.80 5.97 21.45
CA ASP A 259 7.65 7.10 20.55
C ASP A 259 7.29 8.37 21.34
N PRO A 260 8.13 9.42 21.30
CA PRO A 260 9.43 9.49 20.62
C PRO A 260 10.54 8.75 21.39
N SER A 261 11.55 8.21 20.71
CA SER A 261 12.71 7.58 21.37
C SER A 261 13.97 7.45 20.50
N THR A 262 15.11 7.24 21.14
CA THR A 262 16.37 6.91 20.45
C THR A 262 16.36 5.53 19.80
N GLU A 263 15.58 4.61 20.36
CA GLU A 263 15.35 3.27 19.84
C GLU A 263 14.62 3.34 18.51
N LEU A 264 13.53 4.12 18.44
CA LEU A 264 12.81 4.37 17.18
C LEU A 264 13.70 5.09 16.17
N GLY A 265 14.47 6.10 16.60
CA GLY A 265 15.45 6.78 15.74
C GLY A 265 16.47 5.82 15.13
N SER A 266 16.92 4.82 15.90
CA SER A 266 17.86 3.79 15.42
C SER A 266 17.25 2.88 14.35
N GLU A 267 15.95 2.54 14.46
CA GLU A 267 15.25 1.77 13.42
C GLU A 267 15.08 2.59 12.14
N LEU A 268 14.68 3.86 12.27
CA LEU A 268 14.50 4.80 11.15
C LEU A 268 15.81 5.12 10.40
N THR A 269 16.97 4.91 11.04
CA THR A 269 18.30 5.02 10.42
C THR A 269 19.06 3.69 10.39
N GLY A 270 18.36 2.56 10.45
CA GLY A 270 18.98 1.23 10.59
C GLY A 270 19.25 0.49 9.28
N ASN A 271 18.81 1.04 8.14
CA ASN A 271 18.82 0.41 6.83
C ASN A 271 18.15 -0.96 6.81
N ASN A 272 17.13 -1.15 7.63
CA ASN A 272 16.55 -2.46 7.91
C ASN A 272 15.03 -2.42 8.05
N LEU A 273 14.35 -1.58 7.26
CA LEU A 273 12.89 -1.42 7.25
C LEU A 273 12.28 -1.98 5.97
N PHE A 274 11.08 -2.55 6.09
CA PHE A 274 10.36 -3.25 5.03
C PHE A 274 8.87 -2.94 5.09
N CYS A 275 8.24 -2.80 3.92
CA CYS A 275 6.79 -2.75 3.77
C CYS A 275 6.25 -4.18 3.75
N VAL A 276 5.45 -4.54 4.76
CA VAL A 276 4.83 -5.87 4.91
C VAL A 276 3.36 -5.88 4.47
N GLY A 277 2.92 -4.87 3.72
CA GLY A 277 1.65 -4.90 3.01
C GLY A 277 1.53 -6.19 2.18
N PRO A 278 0.46 -6.99 2.35
CA PRO A 278 0.37 -8.30 1.70
C PRO A 278 0.36 -8.21 0.18
N ILE A 279 -0.28 -7.19 -0.40
CA ILE A 279 -0.33 -7.02 -1.85
C ILE A 279 1.02 -6.53 -2.36
N ALA A 280 1.63 -5.51 -1.74
CA ALA A 280 2.97 -5.04 -2.10
C ALA A 280 4.03 -6.17 -2.02
N THR A 281 3.96 -6.98 -0.96
CA THR A 281 4.82 -8.15 -0.77
C THR A 281 4.61 -9.20 -1.85
N GLY A 282 3.36 -9.51 -2.18
CA GLY A 282 3.04 -10.45 -3.25
C GLY A 282 3.53 -9.98 -4.62
N GLN A 283 3.37 -8.69 -4.92
CA GLN A 283 3.86 -8.06 -6.16
C GLN A 283 5.38 -8.05 -6.28
N ASN A 284 6.09 -8.15 -5.15
CA ASN A 284 7.54 -8.26 -5.10
C ASN A 284 8.02 -9.71 -4.94
N GLY A 285 7.24 -10.68 -5.42
CA GLY A 285 7.61 -12.09 -5.40
C GLY A 285 7.59 -12.71 -4.00
N ASN A 286 6.66 -12.28 -3.14
CA ASN A 286 6.53 -12.68 -1.74
C ASN A 286 7.72 -12.28 -0.85
N ILE A 287 8.44 -11.23 -1.24
CA ILE A 287 9.52 -10.62 -0.45
C ILE A 287 9.07 -9.19 -0.10
N ALA A 288 8.99 -8.86 1.18
CA ALA A 288 8.61 -7.52 1.62
C ALA A 288 9.52 -6.45 0.96
N PRO A 289 8.96 -5.47 0.21
CA PRO A 289 9.75 -4.40 -0.38
C PRO A 289 10.51 -3.61 0.69
N ARG A 290 11.79 -3.35 0.42
CA ARG A 290 12.65 -2.64 1.37
C ARG A 290 12.38 -1.13 1.30
N ILE A 291 12.26 -0.51 2.47
CA ILE A 291 12.14 0.94 2.63
C ILE A 291 13.53 1.59 2.66
N PHE A 292 13.64 2.79 2.10
CA PHE A 292 14.83 3.61 2.17
C PHE A 292 14.98 4.21 3.57
N ALA A 293 15.75 3.55 4.43
CA ALA A 293 16.06 3.99 5.79
C ALA A 293 17.58 4.10 5.98
N PRO A 294 18.28 5.00 5.27
CA PRO A 294 19.75 5.05 5.27
C PRO A 294 20.34 5.26 6.69
N ASN A 295 21.63 4.94 6.87
CA ASN A 295 22.35 5.09 8.14
C ASN A 295 22.46 6.55 8.65
N SER A 296 22.03 7.51 7.85
CA SER A 296 21.93 8.92 8.23
C SER A 296 20.60 9.42 7.73
N TRP A 297 19.82 10.03 8.63
CA TRP A 297 18.53 10.60 8.28
C TRP A 297 18.70 11.63 7.16
N ASN A 298 18.00 11.41 6.04
CA ASN A 298 17.92 12.36 4.95
C ASN A 298 16.53 13.01 4.98
N GLN A 299 16.48 14.28 5.38
CA GLN A 299 15.23 15.01 5.50
C GLN A 299 14.51 15.09 4.15
N GLY A 300 13.25 14.65 4.12
CA GLY A 300 12.44 14.61 2.90
C GLY A 300 12.70 13.39 2.01
N SER A 301 13.54 12.44 2.42
CA SER A 301 13.77 11.20 1.66
C SER A 301 13.71 9.93 2.52
N SER A 302 14.29 9.93 3.72
CA SER A 302 14.24 8.76 4.59
C SER A 302 12.80 8.34 4.89
N TYR A 303 12.59 7.03 5.01
CA TYR A 303 11.37 6.37 5.44
C TYR A 303 10.16 6.43 4.48
N SER A 304 10.14 7.38 3.55
CA SER A 304 9.05 7.58 2.57
C SER A 304 9.45 7.20 1.13
N HIS A 305 10.42 6.30 0.93
CA HIS A 305 10.85 5.84 -0.40
C HIS A 305 11.11 4.33 -0.41
N TRP A 306 11.02 3.73 -1.59
CA TRP A 306 11.62 2.42 -1.85
C TRP A 306 13.15 2.50 -1.79
N ASN A 307 13.78 1.40 -1.37
CA ASN A 307 15.21 1.36 -1.21
C ASN A 307 15.95 1.36 -2.56
N GLU A 308 16.68 2.45 -2.84
CA GLU A 308 17.48 2.64 -4.06
C GLU A 308 18.43 1.48 -4.38
N SER A 309 19.04 0.86 -3.36
CA SER A 309 19.97 -0.26 -3.58
C SER A 309 19.28 -1.60 -3.91
N THR A 310 17.97 -1.65 -3.70
CA THR A 310 17.13 -2.83 -3.99
C THR A 310 16.45 -2.67 -5.35
N PHE A 311 15.93 -1.47 -5.66
CA PHE A 311 15.25 -1.14 -6.90
C PHE A 311 16.08 -0.11 -7.66
N LEU A 312 17.07 -0.58 -8.42
CA LEU A 312 17.99 0.28 -9.16
C LEU A 312 17.31 0.96 -10.35
N ALA A 313 17.95 2.00 -10.90
CA ALA A 313 17.53 2.64 -12.14
C ALA A 313 17.22 1.62 -13.26
N GLY A 314 16.02 1.72 -13.83
CA GLY A 314 15.51 0.80 -14.84
C GLY A 314 14.73 -0.39 -14.31
N ASP A 315 14.67 -0.59 -12.99
CA ASP A 315 13.71 -1.51 -12.38
C ASP A 315 12.28 -0.95 -12.52
N ILE A 316 11.31 -1.83 -12.78
CA ILE A 316 9.91 -1.42 -12.93
C ILE A 316 9.36 -0.72 -11.68
N ASN A 317 9.91 -1.03 -10.50
CA ASN A 317 9.53 -0.49 -9.21
C ASN A 317 10.41 0.68 -8.75
N SER A 318 11.32 1.17 -9.60
CA SER A 318 12.27 2.23 -9.21
C SER A 318 11.64 3.62 -9.10
N LEU A 319 10.36 3.82 -9.47
CA LEU A 319 9.77 5.16 -9.53
C LEU A 319 9.82 5.87 -8.17
N MET A 320 9.45 5.18 -7.08
CA MET A 320 9.36 5.77 -5.73
C MET A 320 10.65 5.59 -4.93
N THR A 321 11.82 5.47 -5.58
CA THR A 321 13.12 5.54 -4.90
C THR A 321 13.55 7.01 -4.73
N PRO A 322 14.50 7.37 -3.85
CA PRO A 322 14.66 8.76 -3.36
C PRO A 322 15.36 9.74 -4.31
N GLN A 323 15.81 9.29 -5.47
CA GLN A 323 16.50 10.15 -6.46
C GLN A 323 16.36 9.58 -7.87
N ILE A 324 16.59 10.43 -8.88
CA ILE A 324 16.67 10.04 -10.29
C ILE A 324 17.90 10.66 -10.94
N GLY A 325 18.65 9.88 -11.71
CA GLY A 325 19.77 10.37 -12.50
C GLY A 325 19.32 10.98 -13.85
N PRO A 326 20.14 11.84 -14.48
CA PRO A 326 19.87 12.25 -15.85
C PRO A 326 19.93 11.06 -16.80
N GLY A 327 19.12 11.04 -17.85
CA GLY A 327 19.02 9.93 -18.81
C GLY A 327 18.22 8.72 -18.31
N GLU A 328 17.67 8.80 -17.11
CA GLU A 328 16.75 7.81 -16.53
C GLU A 328 15.31 8.27 -16.71
N ALA A 329 14.43 7.35 -17.09
CA ALA A 329 13.00 7.58 -17.13
C ALA A 329 12.25 6.35 -16.60
N ASN A 330 11.28 6.60 -15.72
CA ASN A 330 10.27 5.66 -15.31
C ASN A 330 8.88 6.31 -15.37
N HIS A 331 8.05 5.88 -16.33
CA HIS A 331 6.67 6.33 -16.51
C HIS A 331 5.67 5.29 -15.99
N ASN A 332 6.12 4.38 -15.14
CA ASN A 332 5.32 3.31 -14.55
C ASN A 332 5.27 3.48 -13.03
N PRO A 333 4.06 3.62 -12.43
CA PRO A 333 3.93 3.64 -10.98
C PRO A 333 4.58 2.44 -10.26
N GLY A 334 4.68 1.30 -10.96
CA GLY A 334 5.29 0.07 -10.46
C GLY A 334 4.29 -0.81 -9.70
N PRO A 335 4.30 -2.14 -9.91
CA PRO A 335 3.37 -3.05 -9.26
C PRO A 335 3.46 -3.03 -7.73
N ILE A 336 4.65 -2.83 -7.13
CA ILE A 336 4.77 -2.79 -5.66
C ILE A 336 4.16 -1.51 -5.07
N THR A 337 4.29 -0.36 -5.75
CA THR A 337 3.73 0.93 -5.31
C THR A 337 2.21 0.89 -5.39
N LEU A 338 1.68 0.41 -6.51
CA LEU A 338 0.24 0.23 -6.69
C LEU A 338 -0.30 -0.81 -5.68
N GLY A 339 0.46 -1.88 -5.41
CA GLY A 339 0.08 -2.89 -4.42
C GLY A 339 0.01 -2.30 -3.02
N PHE A 340 0.98 -1.47 -2.66
CA PHE A 340 0.98 -0.79 -1.37
C PHE A 340 -0.14 0.25 -1.25
N PHE A 341 -0.49 0.93 -2.34
CA PHE A 341 -1.66 1.81 -2.38
C PHE A 341 -2.94 1.03 -2.09
N GLU A 342 -3.09 -0.17 -2.66
CA GLU A 342 -4.23 -1.04 -2.38
C GLU A 342 -4.24 -1.54 -0.93
N ASP A 343 -3.08 -1.92 -0.37
CA ASP A 343 -2.94 -2.27 1.05
C ASP A 343 -3.42 -1.13 1.97
N MET A 344 -3.10 0.13 1.63
CA MET A 344 -3.57 1.32 2.36
C MET A 344 -5.06 1.64 2.17
N GLY A 345 -5.70 1.05 1.15
CA GLY A 345 -7.14 1.18 0.90
C GLY A 345 -7.50 1.95 -0.37
N TRP A 346 -6.56 2.26 -1.27
CA TRP A 346 -6.91 2.65 -2.63
C TRP A 346 -7.54 1.49 -3.40
N SER A 347 -8.21 1.79 -4.49
CA SER A 347 -8.64 0.79 -5.47
C SER A 347 -7.84 1.03 -6.76
N ILE A 348 -7.46 -0.04 -7.45
CA ILE A 348 -6.65 0.05 -8.67
C ILE A 348 -7.56 0.00 -9.90
N CYS A 349 -7.30 0.91 -10.83
CA CYS A 349 -8.08 1.03 -12.05
C CYS A 349 -7.99 -0.26 -12.87
N GLY A 350 -9.15 -0.82 -13.22
CA GLY A 350 -9.24 -2.12 -13.90
C GLY A 350 -9.28 -3.33 -12.97
N GLY A 351 -9.37 -3.11 -11.67
CA GLY A 351 -9.51 -4.15 -10.64
C GLY A 351 -8.29 -4.21 -9.71
N THR A 352 -8.46 -4.94 -8.60
CA THR A 352 -7.38 -5.29 -7.67
C THR A 352 -6.15 -5.77 -8.41
N LEU A 353 -4.97 -5.36 -7.94
CA LEU A 353 -3.75 -5.99 -8.37
C LEU A 353 -3.77 -7.42 -7.89
N THR A 354 -4.21 -8.30 -8.76
CA THR A 354 -3.90 -9.69 -8.61
C THR A 354 -2.38 -9.75 -8.69
N VAL A 355 -1.71 -10.10 -7.59
CA VAL A 355 -0.54 -10.99 -7.71
C VAL A 355 -1.05 -12.05 -8.66
N GLU A 356 -0.38 -12.38 -9.76
CA GLU A 356 -0.86 -13.47 -10.62
C GLU A 356 -1.12 -14.67 -9.71
N ASP A 357 -2.38 -14.80 -9.30
CA ASP A 357 -2.91 -15.88 -8.50
C ASP A 357 -2.52 -17.06 -9.35
N VAL A 358 -1.64 -17.91 -8.84
CA VAL A 358 -0.94 -18.96 -9.60
C VAL A 358 -1.84 -19.40 -10.73
N SER A 359 -1.55 -18.87 -11.93
CA SER A 359 -2.48 -19.02 -13.02
C SER A 359 -2.39 -20.47 -13.41
N LEU A 360 -3.37 -21.24 -12.93
CA LEU A 360 -3.47 -22.65 -13.26
C LEU A 360 -3.67 -22.84 -14.77
N ALA A 361 -3.94 -21.76 -15.52
CA ALA A 361 -4.10 -21.76 -16.98
C ALA A 361 -2.92 -22.40 -17.72
N ASN A 362 -1.68 -22.24 -17.21
CA ASN A 362 -0.46 -22.70 -17.89
C ASN A 362 0.21 -23.93 -17.23
N VAL A 363 -0.53 -24.69 -16.43
CA VAL A 363 0.00 -25.93 -15.80
C VAL A 363 0.27 -27.01 -16.84
N VAL A 364 1.50 -27.54 -16.83
CA VAL A 364 1.93 -28.68 -17.65
C VAL A 364 1.87 -29.96 -16.81
N VAL A 365 1.17 -30.98 -17.31
CA VAL A 365 1.05 -32.28 -16.63
C VAL A 365 1.70 -33.35 -17.50
N GLY A 366 2.68 -34.05 -16.94
CA GLY A 366 3.45 -35.06 -17.65
C GLY A 366 4.14 -36.07 -16.73
N PRO A 367 4.47 -37.28 -17.21
CA PRO A 367 4.15 -37.80 -18.53
C PRO A 367 2.65 -38.06 -18.70
N ASN A 368 2.14 -37.90 -19.92
CA ASN A 368 0.77 -38.25 -20.28
C ASN A 368 0.77 -38.83 -21.71
N PRO A 369 0.62 -40.15 -21.90
CA PRO A 369 0.18 -41.13 -20.89
C PRO A 369 1.21 -41.41 -19.79
N PHE A 370 0.75 -41.74 -18.59
CA PHE A 370 1.59 -42.05 -17.43
C PHE A 370 1.58 -43.55 -17.08
N LYS A 371 2.63 -44.00 -16.39
CA LYS A 371 2.75 -45.35 -15.84
C LYS A 371 2.61 -45.34 -14.32
N SER A 372 3.62 -44.90 -13.60
CA SER A 372 3.68 -45.01 -12.13
C SER A 372 3.55 -43.67 -11.40
N SER A 373 3.76 -42.55 -12.10
CA SER A 373 3.73 -41.22 -11.53
C SER A 373 3.32 -40.15 -12.55
N ILE A 374 2.88 -39.00 -12.04
CA ILE A 374 2.55 -37.79 -12.79
C ILE A 374 3.25 -36.62 -12.10
N SER A 375 4.01 -35.85 -12.86
CA SER A 375 4.53 -34.54 -12.45
C SER A 375 3.62 -33.42 -12.96
N VAL A 376 3.46 -32.41 -12.13
CA VAL A 376 2.76 -31.17 -12.44
C VAL A 376 3.78 -30.04 -12.35
N GLN A 377 4.04 -29.40 -13.48
CA GLN A 377 4.88 -28.21 -13.55
C GLN A 377 3.99 -26.97 -13.55
N LEU A 378 4.16 -26.18 -12.50
CA LEU A 378 3.51 -24.90 -12.30
C LEU A 378 4.32 -23.82 -13.01
N SER A 379 3.64 -22.85 -13.60
CA SER A 379 4.24 -21.76 -14.38
C SER A 379 5.23 -20.92 -13.55
N ASN A 380 4.98 -20.82 -12.24
CA ASN A 380 5.76 -20.03 -11.30
C ASN A 380 6.21 -20.89 -10.10
N ALA A 381 7.46 -20.75 -9.70
CA ALA A 381 8.14 -21.61 -8.72
C ALA A 381 7.90 -21.19 -7.25
N TYR A 382 6.64 -21.20 -6.80
CA TYR A 382 6.29 -20.89 -5.41
C TYR A 382 6.06 -22.13 -4.54
N ALA A 383 6.20 -21.94 -3.22
CA ALA A 383 6.05 -22.95 -2.15
C ALA A 383 4.63 -23.01 -1.57
N ASP A 384 3.61 -22.86 -2.43
CA ASP A 384 2.22 -22.98 -2.02
C ASP A 384 1.82 -24.45 -1.81
N GLU A 385 0.79 -24.67 -0.99
CA GLU A 385 0.21 -25.98 -0.78
C GLU A 385 -0.94 -26.25 -1.77
N TYR A 386 -0.95 -27.45 -2.34
CA TYR A 386 -1.90 -27.88 -3.36
C TYR A 386 -2.55 -29.20 -2.98
N GLN A 387 -3.86 -29.27 -3.16
CA GLN A 387 -4.65 -30.49 -3.14
C GLN A 387 -4.68 -31.11 -4.54
N LEU A 388 -4.26 -32.36 -4.64
CA LEU A 388 -4.16 -33.14 -5.87
C LEU A 388 -5.14 -34.33 -5.81
N ASP A 389 -6.16 -34.32 -6.65
CA ASP A 389 -7.15 -35.39 -6.72
C ASP A 389 -7.11 -36.11 -8.08
N ILE A 390 -6.91 -37.42 -8.07
CA ILE A 390 -7.11 -38.30 -9.24
C ILE A 390 -8.56 -38.78 -9.21
N ILE A 391 -9.31 -38.50 -10.27
CA ILE A 391 -10.75 -38.78 -10.38
C ILE A 391 -10.98 -39.70 -11.59
N ASP A 392 -11.78 -40.76 -11.41
CA ASP A 392 -12.17 -41.64 -12.52
C ASP A 392 -13.25 -41.02 -13.42
N ILE A 393 -13.59 -41.70 -14.52
CA ILE A 393 -14.64 -41.24 -15.46
C ILE A 393 -16.05 -41.17 -14.85
N ASN A 394 -16.27 -41.81 -13.70
CA ASN A 394 -17.55 -41.80 -12.98
C ASN A 394 -17.57 -40.69 -11.91
N GLY A 395 -16.52 -39.88 -11.81
CA GLY A 395 -16.42 -38.79 -10.83
C GLY A 395 -15.97 -39.24 -9.43
N ARG A 396 -15.50 -40.49 -9.26
CA ARG A 396 -15.00 -40.97 -7.98
C ARG A 396 -13.55 -40.55 -7.79
N ILE A 397 -13.24 -39.95 -6.64
CA ILE A 397 -11.87 -39.67 -6.21
C ILE A 397 -11.18 -41.00 -5.86
N ILE A 398 -10.10 -41.31 -6.57
CA ILE A 398 -9.29 -42.52 -6.41
C ILE A 398 -8.08 -42.25 -5.50
N THR A 399 -7.47 -41.08 -5.65
CA THR A 399 -6.33 -40.61 -4.86
C THR A 399 -6.56 -39.14 -4.54
N SER A 400 -6.19 -38.73 -3.33
CA SER A 400 -6.34 -37.37 -2.83
C SER A 400 -5.17 -37.11 -1.88
N GLU A 401 -4.31 -36.16 -2.22
CA GLU A 401 -3.14 -35.82 -1.40
C GLU A 401 -2.85 -34.33 -1.45
N THR A 402 -2.27 -33.83 -0.36
CA THR A 402 -1.88 -32.44 -0.22
C THR A 402 -0.36 -32.34 -0.29
N GLN A 403 0.17 -31.43 -1.11
CA GLN A 403 1.61 -31.26 -1.34
C GLN A 403 1.98 -29.79 -1.42
N GLU A 404 3.09 -29.42 -0.78
CA GLU A 404 3.75 -28.14 -0.98
C GLU A 404 4.61 -28.20 -2.25
N ALA A 405 4.44 -27.22 -3.14
CA ALA A 405 5.21 -27.16 -4.38
C ALA A 405 6.69 -26.86 -4.09
N LYS A 406 7.60 -27.64 -4.67
CA LYS A 406 9.05 -27.43 -4.52
C LYS A 406 9.63 -27.02 -5.86
N ALA A 407 10.13 -25.79 -5.94
CA ALA A 407 10.64 -25.20 -7.18
C ALA A 407 9.62 -25.27 -8.36
N GLY A 408 8.32 -25.12 -8.07
CA GLY A 408 7.26 -25.17 -9.07
C GLY A 408 6.83 -26.56 -9.50
N GLU A 409 7.35 -27.63 -8.88
CA GLU A 409 6.99 -29.01 -9.21
C GLU A 409 6.18 -29.68 -8.08
N LEU A 410 5.13 -30.40 -8.48
CA LEU A 410 4.39 -31.35 -7.65
C LEU A 410 4.46 -32.74 -8.29
N THR A 411 4.50 -33.81 -7.50
CA THR A 411 4.62 -35.17 -8.05
C THR A 411 3.69 -36.15 -7.34
N ILE A 412 2.77 -36.74 -8.10
CA ILE A 412 1.92 -37.82 -7.64
C ILE A 412 2.59 -39.15 -7.99
N SER A 413 2.88 -39.97 -6.99
CA SER A 413 3.58 -41.25 -7.15
C SER A 413 2.69 -42.45 -6.78
N ASN A 414 3.21 -43.68 -6.96
CA ASN A 414 2.54 -44.93 -6.57
C ASN A 414 1.23 -45.20 -7.31
N LEU A 415 1.12 -44.76 -8.56
CA LEU A 415 -0.07 -44.94 -9.40
C LEU A 415 -0.06 -46.28 -10.17
N ASP A 416 0.83 -47.20 -9.83
CA ASP A 416 1.03 -48.48 -10.50
C ASP A 416 -0.24 -49.35 -10.53
N ASN A 417 -0.99 -49.34 -9.43
CA ASN A 417 -2.20 -50.15 -9.24
C ASN A 417 -3.45 -49.60 -9.93
N LEU A 418 -3.36 -48.42 -10.56
CA LEU A 418 -4.46 -47.89 -11.37
C LEU A 418 -4.66 -48.74 -12.62
N THR A 419 -5.91 -49.07 -12.91
CA THR A 419 -6.29 -49.73 -14.16
C THR A 419 -5.98 -48.84 -15.37
N GLU A 420 -5.59 -49.44 -16.49
CA GLU A 420 -5.44 -48.73 -17.76
C GLU A 420 -6.77 -48.08 -18.17
N ALA A 421 -6.84 -46.76 -18.02
CA ALA A 421 -8.06 -45.99 -18.22
C ALA A 421 -7.76 -44.49 -18.35
N LEU A 422 -8.82 -43.75 -18.67
CA LEU A 422 -8.84 -42.30 -18.59
C LEU A 422 -9.12 -41.84 -17.15
N TYR A 423 -8.35 -40.86 -16.68
CA TYR A 423 -8.55 -40.18 -15.40
C TYR A 423 -8.51 -38.66 -15.58
N PHE A 424 -8.98 -37.96 -14.56
CA PHE A 424 -8.88 -36.52 -14.42
C PHE A 424 -8.03 -36.18 -13.20
N LEU A 425 -7.04 -35.31 -13.37
CA LEU A 425 -6.27 -34.75 -12.28
C LEU A 425 -6.83 -33.36 -11.97
N LYS A 426 -7.44 -33.20 -10.79
CA LYS A 426 -7.83 -31.89 -10.27
C LYS A 426 -6.72 -31.37 -9.34
N ILE A 427 -6.22 -30.18 -9.64
CA ILE A 427 -5.22 -29.46 -8.85
C ILE A 427 -5.91 -28.25 -8.25
N THR A 428 -5.91 -28.13 -6.93
CA THR A 428 -6.54 -27.02 -6.20
C THR A 428 -5.49 -26.37 -5.30
N ASN A 429 -5.26 -25.06 -5.44
CA ASN A 429 -4.44 -24.31 -4.49
C ASN A 429 -5.25 -24.17 -3.18
N THR A 430 -4.68 -24.60 -2.05
CA THR A 430 -5.42 -24.62 -0.77
C THR A 430 -5.54 -23.24 -0.14
N THR A 431 -4.66 -22.30 -0.51
CA THR A 431 -4.64 -20.92 -0.01
C THR A 431 -5.74 -20.07 -0.64
N ASN A 432 -5.86 -20.07 -1.97
CA ASN A 432 -6.82 -19.21 -2.68
C ASN A 432 -8.05 -19.95 -3.24
N GLY A 433 -8.08 -21.28 -3.14
CA GLY A 433 -9.21 -22.11 -3.57
C GLY A 433 -9.36 -22.26 -5.10
N GLN A 434 -8.45 -21.70 -5.90
CA GLN A 434 -8.47 -21.87 -7.35
C GLN A 434 -8.21 -23.34 -7.73
N SER A 435 -8.88 -23.83 -8.77
CA SER A 435 -8.66 -25.19 -9.25
C SER A 435 -8.66 -25.33 -10.76
N ILE A 436 -7.89 -26.30 -11.26
CA ILE A 436 -7.90 -26.74 -12.65
C ILE A 436 -7.99 -28.25 -12.73
N THR A 437 -8.63 -28.74 -13.78
CA THR A 437 -8.69 -30.17 -14.08
C THR A 437 -7.98 -30.45 -15.40
N LYS A 438 -7.03 -31.40 -15.38
CA LYS A 438 -6.30 -31.87 -16.55
C LYS A 438 -6.64 -33.34 -16.84
N LYS A 439 -6.71 -33.66 -18.12
CA LYS A 439 -6.97 -35.03 -18.59
C LYS A 439 -5.68 -35.84 -18.57
N VAL A 440 -5.64 -36.99 -17.91
CA VAL A 440 -4.47 -37.88 -17.85
C VAL A 440 -4.84 -39.32 -18.20
N VAL A 441 -3.98 -40.02 -18.95
CA VAL A 441 -4.23 -41.38 -19.43
C VAL A 441 -3.24 -42.35 -18.79
N LYS A 442 -3.73 -43.39 -18.14
CA LYS A 442 -2.91 -44.49 -17.61
C LYS A 442 -2.69 -45.54 -18.70
N ILE A 443 -1.43 -45.95 -18.89
CA ILE A 443 -1.01 -47.04 -19.79
C ILE A 443 -0.12 -48.06 -19.07
#